data_AF-A0A6I3DM69-F1
#
_entry.id   AF-A0A6I3DM69-F1
#
_cell.length_a   1.000
_cell.length_b   1.000
_cell.length_c   1.000
_cell.angle_alpha   90.00
_cell.angle_beta   90.00
_cell.angle_gamma   90.00
#
_symmetry.space_group_name_H-M   'P 1'
#
loop_
_entity.id
_entity.type
_entity.pdbx_description
1 polymer ?
#
loop_
_entity_poly.entity_id
_entity_poly.type
_entity_poly.pdbx_seq_one_letter_code
_entity_poly.pdbx_strand_id
1 'polypeptide(L)'
;MASLTIGTTSGPSRLARKSLYVLAGVPLGIVFLAVWSVLVGTSPTLSTEERIRGWESVVRELPATLTLILIVCAGIVLAIRAGRNGEVSAALQAIWLHGVGLYVVLAIVTGGSAENIMETRSSTVKWLLFPAQVVVTGLVVLAARRMAVSRPKP
;
A
#
# COMPACT_ATOMS: atom_id res chain seq x y z
N MET A 1 17.22 21.08 45.24
CA MET A 1 15.82 21.09 44.72
C MET A 1 15.88 20.75 43.25
N ALA A 2 15.54 19.51 42.89
CA ALA A 2 15.55 19.03 41.51
C ALA A 2 14.19 19.37 40.85
N SER A 3 14.21 20.23 39.84
CA SER A 3 13.05 20.45 38.97
C SER A 3 13.01 19.32 37.94
N LEU A 4 12.13 18.36 38.19
CA LEU A 4 11.73 17.33 37.25
C LEU A 4 10.84 17.98 36.17
N THR A 5 11.45 18.59 35.16
CA THR A 5 10.75 18.86 33.91
C THR A 5 10.54 17.53 33.18
N ILE A 6 9.42 16.88 33.49
CA ILE A 6 8.84 15.81 32.67
C ILE A 6 8.41 16.48 31.36
N GLY A 7 9.37 16.60 30.44
CA GLY A 7 9.11 17.00 29.08
C GLY A 7 8.15 16.00 28.46
N THR A 8 6.92 16.44 28.21
CA THR A 8 5.91 15.69 27.49
C THR A 8 6.34 15.51 26.03
N THR A 9 7.20 14.53 25.76
CA THR A 9 7.66 14.09 24.42
C THR A 9 6.56 13.40 23.59
N SER A 10 5.32 13.88 23.71
CA SER A 10 4.13 13.20 23.23
C SER A 10 3.73 13.55 21.79
N GLY A 11 4.41 14.50 21.15
CA GLY A 11 4.09 14.98 19.80
C GLY A 11 4.71 14.18 18.64
N PRO A 12 6.01 13.82 18.69
CA PRO A 12 6.68 13.15 17.57
C PRO A 12 6.29 11.66 17.45
N SER A 13 6.40 10.89 18.54
CA SER A 13 6.34 9.40 18.52
C SER A 13 4.99 8.83 18.11
N ARG A 14 3.93 9.64 18.17
CA ARG A 14 2.57 9.25 17.80
C ARG A 14 2.42 9.09 16.29
N LEU A 15 3.15 9.85 15.46
CA LEU A 15 2.92 9.83 14.00
C LEU A 15 3.53 8.59 13.34
N ALA A 16 4.77 8.23 13.68
CA ALA A 16 5.37 6.99 13.21
C ALA A 16 4.56 5.77 13.69
N ARG A 17 4.10 5.77 14.95
CA ARG A 17 3.26 4.71 15.49
C ARG A 17 1.90 4.60 14.77
N LYS A 18 1.25 5.74 14.48
CA LYS A 18 0.02 5.79 13.67
C LYS A 18 0.25 5.24 12.26
N SER A 19 1.37 5.57 11.62
CA SER A 19 1.72 5.02 10.31
C SER A 19 1.79 3.48 10.35
N LEU A 20 2.32 2.89 11.42
CA LEU A 20 2.33 1.43 11.59
C LEU A 20 0.93 0.86 11.81
N TYR A 21 0.04 1.55 12.54
CA TYR A 21 -1.35 1.09 12.67
C TYR A 21 -2.09 1.09 11.33
N VAL A 22 -1.77 2.01 10.42
CA VAL A 22 -2.33 2.02 9.07
C VAL A 22 -1.93 0.77 8.27
N LEU A 23 -0.78 0.13 8.54
CA LEU A 23 -0.43 -1.16 7.90
C LEU A 23 -1.42 -2.27 8.25
N ALA A 24 -2.05 -2.24 9.42
CA ALA A 24 -3.11 -3.19 9.76
C ALA A 24 -4.35 -3.03 8.85
N GLY A 25 -4.48 -1.89 8.17
CA GLY A 25 -5.46 -1.69 7.12
C GLY A 25 -5.20 -2.55 5.87
N VAL A 26 -3.96 -2.97 5.60
CA VAL A 26 -3.63 -3.82 4.44
C VAL A 26 -4.36 -5.16 4.48
N PRO A 27 -4.24 -6.01 5.53
CA PRO A 27 -5.00 -7.26 5.60
C PRO A 27 -6.51 -7.03 5.58
N LEU A 28 -7.02 -5.98 6.23
CA LEU A 28 -8.44 -5.63 6.17
C LEU A 28 -8.87 -5.25 4.74
N GLY A 29 -8.04 -4.51 4.02
CA GLY A 29 -8.28 -4.15 2.62
C GLY A 29 -8.22 -5.35 1.69
N ILE A 30 -7.40 -6.36 1.99
CA ILE A 30 -7.35 -7.63 1.23
C ILE A 30 -8.65 -8.41 1.45
N VAL A 31 -9.15 -8.47 2.69
CA VAL A 31 -10.46 -9.07 2.98
C VAL A 31 -11.57 -8.31 2.25
N PHE A 32 -11.53 -6.97 2.28
CA PHE A 32 -12.48 -6.15 1.54
C PHE A 32 -12.41 -6.41 0.03
N LEU A 33 -11.21 -6.51 -0.55
CA LEU A 33 -11.02 -6.87 -1.95
C LEU A 33 -11.65 -8.23 -2.27
N ALA A 34 -11.39 -9.25 -1.46
CA ALA A 34 -11.96 -10.58 -1.66
C ALA A 34 -13.50 -10.58 -1.63
N VAL A 35 -14.09 -9.90 -0.63
CA VAL A 35 -15.55 -9.74 -0.53
C VAL A 35 -16.10 -8.95 -1.72
N TRP A 36 -15.44 -7.84 -2.09
CA TRP A 36 -15.85 -7.02 -3.21
C TRP A 36 -15.81 -7.79 -4.52
N SER A 37 -14.74 -8.55 -4.80
CA SER A 37 -14.61 -9.38 -6.00
C SER A 37 -15.73 -10.42 -6.11
N VAL A 38 -16.24 -10.95 -5.00
CA VAL A 38 -17.43 -11.83 -5.01
C VAL A 38 -18.68 -11.02 -5.36
N LEU A 39 -18.89 -9.86 -4.73
CA LEU A 39 -20.05 -9.00 -4.96
C LEU A 39 -20.14 -8.50 -6.41
N VAL A 40 -19.01 -8.21 -7.05
CA VAL A 40 -18.98 -7.72 -8.44
C VAL A 40 -18.78 -8.81 -9.48
N GLY A 41 -18.73 -10.08 -9.08
CA GLY A 41 -18.69 -11.23 -9.99
C GLY A 41 -17.33 -11.53 -10.60
N THR A 42 -16.23 -11.00 -10.06
CA THR A 42 -14.86 -11.17 -10.60
C THR A 42 -14.03 -12.19 -9.83
N SER A 43 -14.54 -12.69 -8.71
CA SER A 43 -13.84 -13.62 -7.82
C SER A 43 -13.41 -14.91 -8.55
N PRO A 44 -12.18 -15.41 -8.32
CA PRO A 44 -11.73 -16.69 -8.83
C PRO A 44 -12.45 -17.89 -8.22
N THR A 45 -13.23 -17.69 -7.14
CA THR A 45 -14.04 -18.74 -6.52
C THR A 45 -15.36 -19.01 -7.24
N LEU A 46 -15.74 -18.16 -8.20
CA LEU A 46 -16.96 -18.33 -9.00
C LEU A 46 -16.70 -19.28 -10.17
N SER A 47 -17.77 -19.89 -10.69
CA SER A 47 -17.67 -20.72 -11.89
C SER A 47 -17.23 -19.89 -13.11
N THR A 48 -16.63 -20.52 -14.12
CA THR A 48 -16.14 -19.80 -15.30
C THR A 48 -17.28 -19.11 -16.07
N GLU A 49 -18.49 -19.68 -16.04
CA GLU A 49 -19.67 -19.12 -16.71
C GLU A 49 -20.24 -17.90 -15.98
N GLU A 50 -20.09 -17.84 -14.65
CA GLU A 50 -20.58 -16.73 -13.82
C GLU A 50 -19.54 -15.61 -13.65
N ARG A 51 -18.26 -15.90 -13.88
CA ARG A 51 -17.16 -14.97 -13.62
C ARG A 51 -17.01 -13.95 -14.76
N ILE A 52 -17.08 -12.67 -14.40
CA ILE A 52 -16.79 -11.56 -15.30
C ILE A 52 -15.29 -11.51 -15.58
N ARG A 53 -14.92 -11.47 -16.87
CA ARG A 53 -13.53 -11.47 -17.36
C ARG A 53 -13.25 -10.25 -18.25
N GLY A 54 -12.00 -10.12 -18.68
CA GLY A 54 -11.53 -9.05 -19.56
C GLY A 54 -11.34 -7.71 -18.82
N TRP A 55 -11.39 -6.61 -19.56
CA TRP A 55 -11.21 -5.27 -18.97
C TRP A 55 -12.35 -4.85 -18.05
N GLU A 56 -13.54 -5.42 -18.23
CA GLU A 56 -14.70 -5.12 -17.38
C GLU A 56 -14.45 -5.53 -15.93
N SER A 57 -13.80 -6.68 -15.70
CA SER A 57 -13.47 -7.12 -14.34
C SER A 57 -12.55 -6.12 -13.64
N VAL A 58 -11.57 -5.56 -14.36
CA VAL A 58 -10.60 -4.60 -13.83
C VAL A 58 -11.33 -3.34 -13.36
N VAL A 59 -12.24 -2.82 -14.19
CA VAL A 59 -13.01 -1.62 -13.87
C VAL A 59 -13.89 -1.86 -12.65
N ARG A 60 -14.52 -3.04 -12.54
CA ARG A 60 -15.36 -3.42 -11.39
C ARG A 60 -14.56 -3.60 -10.09
N GLU A 61 -13.30 -4.01 -10.18
CA GLU A 61 -12.40 -4.16 -9.02
C GLU A 61 -11.68 -2.86 -8.61
N LEU A 62 -11.77 -1.78 -9.41
CA LEU A 62 -11.13 -0.50 -9.12
C LEU A 62 -11.46 0.05 -7.72
N PRO A 63 -12.71 0.07 -7.23
CA PRO A 63 -13.01 0.64 -5.91
C PRO A 63 -12.23 -0.03 -4.78
N ALA A 64 -12.17 -1.36 -4.77
CA ALA A 64 -11.41 -2.11 -3.77
C ALA A 64 -9.90 -1.96 -3.95
N THR A 65 -9.42 -1.99 -5.19
CA THR A 65 -8.01 -1.78 -5.54
C THR A 65 -7.51 -0.41 -5.09
N LEU A 66 -8.25 0.65 -5.40
CA LEU A 66 -7.92 2.02 -5.01
C LEU A 66 -7.90 2.15 -3.50
N THR A 67 -8.86 1.54 -2.79
CA THR A 67 -8.89 1.55 -1.32
C THR A 67 -7.61 0.97 -0.73
N LEU A 68 -7.16 -0.19 -1.23
CA LEU A 68 -5.92 -0.83 -0.79
C LEU A 68 -4.67 0.04 -1.04
N ILE A 69 -4.57 0.64 -2.23
CA ILE A 69 -3.47 1.54 -2.57
C ILE A 69 -3.49 2.78 -1.65
N LEU A 70 -4.66 3.37 -1.43
CA LEU A 70 -4.84 4.56 -0.59
C LEU A 70 -4.44 4.31 0.87
N ILE A 71 -4.70 3.12 1.42
CA ILE A 71 -4.26 2.74 2.77
C ILE A 71 -2.74 2.83 2.87
N VAL A 72 -2.03 2.23 1.92
CA VAL A 72 -0.55 2.26 1.91
C VAL A 72 -0.02 3.68 1.70
N CYS A 73 -0.60 4.42 0.74
CA CYS A 73 -0.23 5.81 0.49
C CYS A 73 -0.42 6.71 1.73
N ALA A 74 -1.53 6.55 2.46
CA ALA A 74 -1.79 7.29 3.69
C ALA A 74 -0.71 7.01 4.75
N GLY A 75 -0.30 5.75 4.89
CA GLY A 75 0.77 5.35 5.79
C GLY A 75 2.13 5.95 5.42
N ILE A 76 2.46 5.99 4.12
CA ILE A 76 3.67 6.65 3.60
C ILE A 76 3.64 8.14 3.91
N VAL A 77 2.51 8.83 3.68
CA VAL A 77 2.35 10.26 3.99
C VAL A 77 2.58 10.53 5.48
N LEU A 78 2.02 9.70 6.37
CA LEU A 78 2.24 9.81 7.81
C LEU A 78 3.72 9.60 8.17
N ALA A 79 4.39 8.64 7.53
CA ALA A 79 5.81 8.38 7.75
C ALA A 79 6.69 9.56 7.27
N ILE A 80 6.39 10.13 6.11
CA ILE A 80 7.07 11.35 5.62
C ILE A 80 6.91 12.49 6.61
N ARG A 81 5.69 12.72 7.13
CA ARG A 81 5.43 13.76 8.13
C ARG A 81 6.20 13.51 9.43
N ALA A 82 6.28 12.26 9.89
CA ALA A 82 7.10 11.90 11.07
C ALA A 82 8.58 12.23 10.85
N GLY A 83 9.12 11.91 9.67
CA GLY A 83 10.52 12.22 9.31
C GLY A 83 10.80 13.72 9.30
N ARG A 84 9.90 14.51 8.69
CA ARG A 84 10.00 15.98 8.66
C ARG A 84 9.91 16.63 10.04
N ASN A 85 9.26 15.95 11.00
CA ASN A 85 9.16 16.39 12.39
C ASN A 85 10.33 15.92 13.27
N GLY A 86 11.37 15.31 12.68
CA GLY A 86 12.60 14.91 13.36
C GLY A 86 12.74 13.43 13.67
N GLU A 87 11.73 12.60 13.37
CA GLU A 87 11.75 11.15 13.65
C GLU A 87 12.32 10.33 12.50
N VAL A 88 13.51 10.70 12.02
CA VAL A 88 14.04 10.16 10.75
C VAL A 88 14.16 8.64 10.77
N SER A 89 14.67 8.03 11.84
CA SER A 89 14.84 6.57 11.91
C SER A 89 13.50 5.82 11.84
N ALA A 90 12.53 6.21 12.68
CA ALA A 90 11.21 5.59 12.71
C ALA A 90 10.43 5.82 11.41
N ALA A 91 10.57 7.00 10.81
CA ALA A 91 9.99 7.33 9.51
C ALA A 91 10.56 6.45 8.38
N LEU A 92 11.88 6.26 8.34
CA LEU A 92 12.52 5.41 7.32
C LEU A 92 12.08 3.95 7.46
N GLN A 93 11.99 3.44 8.69
CA GLN A 93 11.46 2.10 8.95
C GLN A 93 10.02 1.96 8.46
N ALA A 94 9.15 2.92 8.81
CA ALA A 94 7.76 2.91 8.38
C ALA A 94 7.62 3.01 6.85
N ILE A 95 8.42 3.85 6.18
CA ILE A 95 8.45 3.94 4.71
C ILE A 95 8.84 2.61 4.09
N TRP A 96 9.82 1.91 4.65
CA TRP A 96 10.24 0.62 4.13
C TRP A 96 9.14 -0.45 4.28
N LEU A 97 8.50 -0.51 5.45
CA LEU A 97 7.36 -1.42 5.69
C LEU A 97 6.17 -1.13 4.77
N HIS A 98 5.83 0.15 4.56
CA HIS A 98 4.81 0.53 3.58
C HIS A 98 5.24 0.25 2.15
N GLY A 99 6.53 0.32 1.84
CA GLY A 99 7.07 -0.13 0.55
C GLY A 99 6.83 -1.62 0.31
N VAL A 100 7.11 -2.46 1.31
CA VAL A 100 6.78 -3.89 1.24
C VAL A 100 5.27 -4.10 1.12
N GLY A 101 4.47 -3.35 1.89
CA GLY A 101 3.01 -3.38 1.78
C GLY A 101 2.50 -3.00 0.39
N LEU A 102 3.06 -1.94 -0.22
CA LEU A 102 2.72 -1.51 -1.57
C LEU A 102 3.03 -2.60 -2.59
N TYR A 103 4.22 -3.20 -2.50
CA TYR A 103 4.62 -4.28 -3.38
C TYR A 103 3.67 -5.48 -3.29
N VAL A 104 3.30 -5.90 -2.08
CA VAL A 104 2.35 -6.99 -1.87
C VAL A 104 0.97 -6.66 -2.44
N VAL A 105 0.47 -5.44 -2.19
CA VAL A 105 -0.82 -4.98 -2.73
C VAL A 105 -0.81 -4.99 -4.26
N LEU A 106 0.25 -4.44 -4.88
CA LEU A 106 0.39 -4.44 -6.33
C LEU A 106 0.47 -5.86 -6.89
N ALA A 107 1.22 -6.76 -6.25
CA ALA A 107 1.33 -8.15 -6.68
C ALA A 107 -0.04 -8.88 -6.66
N ILE A 108 -0.85 -8.67 -5.62
CA ILE A 108 -2.20 -9.23 -5.52
C ILE A 108 -3.11 -8.68 -6.62
N VAL A 109 -3.21 -7.35 -6.73
CA VAL A 109 -4.14 -6.68 -7.66
C VAL A 109 -3.79 -7.00 -9.11
N THR A 110 -2.51 -6.84 -9.48
CA THR A 110 -2.07 -7.10 -10.85
C THR A 110 -2.07 -8.58 -11.19
N GLY A 111 -1.81 -9.44 -10.20
CA GLY A 111 -1.91 -10.88 -10.34
C GLY A 111 -3.33 -11.32 -10.67
N GLY A 112 -4.31 -10.84 -9.91
CA GLY A 112 -5.74 -11.08 -10.17
C GLY A 112 -6.20 -10.48 -11.51
N SER A 113 -5.76 -9.26 -11.82
CA SER A 113 -6.06 -8.61 -13.10
C SER A 113 -5.50 -9.40 -14.30
N ALA A 114 -4.27 -9.91 -14.20
CA ALA A 114 -3.67 -10.71 -15.28
C ALA A 114 -4.43 -12.03 -15.53
N GLU A 115 -4.95 -12.66 -14.49
CA GLU A 115 -5.81 -13.84 -14.60
C GLU A 115 -7.17 -13.50 -15.23
N ASN A 116 -7.75 -12.35 -14.86
CA ASN A 116 -9.04 -11.93 -15.38
C ASN A 116 -8.96 -11.47 -16.84
N ILE A 117 -7.85 -10.84 -17.25
CA ILE A 117 -7.68 -10.29 -18.62
C ILE A 117 -7.18 -11.36 -19.60
N MET A 118 -6.24 -12.22 -19.18
CA MET A 118 -5.61 -13.21 -20.07
C MET A 118 -5.82 -14.64 -19.58
N GLU A 119 -6.75 -15.35 -20.20
CA GLU A 119 -7.10 -16.73 -19.81
C GLU A 119 -5.97 -17.73 -20.05
N THR A 120 -5.27 -17.63 -21.20
CA THR A 120 -4.29 -18.63 -21.65
C THR A 120 -2.84 -18.29 -21.34
N ARG A 121 -2.53 -17.02 -21.03
CA ARG A 121 -1.15 -16.52 -20.83
C ARG A 121 -0.99 -15.60 -19.61
N SER A 122 -1.86 -15.72 -18.62
CA SER A 122 -1.80 -14.92 -17.38
C SER A 122 -0.42 -14.96 -16.71
N SER A 123 0.23 -16.14 -16.68
CA SER A 123 1.58 -16.30 -16.12
C SER A 123 2.64 -15.44 -16.82
N THR A 124 2.60 -15.34 -18.14
CA THR A 124 3.54 -14.50 -18.90
C THR A 124 3.33 -13.01 -18.60
N VAL A 125 2.07 -12.58 -18.49
CA VAL A 125 1.74 -11.18 -18.13
C VAL A 125 2.20 -10.86 -16.72
N LYS A 126 1.99 -11.77 -15.76
CA LYS A 126 2.48 -11.60 -14.37
C LYS A 126 3.99 -11.38 -14.35
N TRP A 127 4.75 -12.17 -15.11
CA TRP A 127 6.21 -12.01 -15.22
C TRP A 127 6.63 -10.67 -15.82
N LEU A 128 5.86 -10.12 -16.76
CA LEU A 128 6.12 -8.80 -17.34
C LEU A 128 5.74 -7.65 -16.39
N LEU A 129 4.66 -7.80 -15.63
CA LEU A 129 4.21 -6.79 -14.67
C LEU A 129 5.11 -6.74 -13.42
N PHE A 130 5.76 -7.85 -13.08
CA PHE A 130 6.60 -7.95 -11.90
C PHE A 130 7.76 -6.92 -11.86
N PRO A 131 8.61 -6.78 -12.91
CA PRO A 131 9.60 -5.71 -12.96
C PRO A 131 8.99 -4.32 -12.80
N ALA A 132 7.84 -4.06 -13.43
CA ALA A 132 7.16 -2.77 -13.31
C ALA A 132 6.74 -2.47 -11.86
N GLN A 133 6.23 -3.47 -11.12
CA GLN A 133 5.87 -3.33 -9.71
C GLN A 133 7.08 -3.03 -8.83
N VAL A 134 8.20 -3.71 -9.07
CA VAL A 134 9.47 -3.48 -8.36
C VAL A 134 9.95 -2.05 -8.61
N VAL A 135 9.94 -1.61 -9.86
CA VAL A 135 10.33 -0.24 -10.24
C VAL A 135 9.42 0.79 -9.57
N VAL A 136 8.10 0.65 -9.69
CA VAL A 136 7.14 1.58 -9.09
C VAL A 136 7.31 1.65 -7.57
N THR A 137 7.40 0.51 -6.90
CA THR A 137 7.60 0.47 -5.45
C THR A 137 8.92 1.13 -5.05
N GLY A 138 10.00 0.81 -5.76
CA GLY A 138 11.32 1.39 -5.52
C GLY A 138 11.32 2.91 -5.68
N LEU A 139 10.69 3.44 -6.73
CA LEU A 139 10.56 4.88 -6.96
C LEU A 139 9.76 5.56 -5.85
N VAL A 140 8.64 4.97 -5.42
CA VAL A 140 7.83 5.51 -4.31
C VAL A 140 8.63 5.55 -3.01
N VAL A 141 9.32 4.46 -2.67
CA VAL A 141 10.17 4.41 -1.46
C VAL A 141 11.30 5.43 -1.53
N LEU A 142 12.00 5.53 -2.66
CA LEU A 142 13.08 6.50 -2.84
C LEU A 142 12.59 7.95 -2.72
N ALA A 143 11.47 8.28 -3.37
CA ALA A 143 10.85 9.59 -3.27
C ALA A 143 10.43 9.90 -1.83
N ALA A 144 9.74 8.98 -1.17
CA ALA A 144 9.29 9.15 0.22
C ALA A 144 10.47 9.34 1.19
N ARG A 145 11.55 8.56 1.02
CA ARG A 145 12.78 8.72 1.83
C ARG A 145 13.39 10.09 1.64
N ARG A 146 13.52 10.57 0.40
CA ARG A 146 14.04 11.93 0.12
C ARG A 146 13.17 13.00 0.77
N MET A 147 11.85 12.88 0.68
CA MET A 147 10.91 13.84 1.27
C MET A 147 10.93 13.83 2.81
N ALA A 148 11.11 12.66 3.43
CA ALA A 148 11.16 12.53 4.88
C ALA A 148 12.42 13.17 5.50
N VAL A 149 13.54 13.14 4.78
CA VAL A 149 14.82 13.72 5.23
C VAL A 149 14.95 15.20 4.86
N SER A 150 14.23 15.65 3.83
CA SER A 150 14.24 17.06 3.41
C SER A 150 13.55 17.94 4.45
N ARG A 151 14.31 18.78 5.16
CA ARG A 151 13.74 19.83 6.02
C ARG A 151 13.04 20.89 5.15
N PRO A 152 11.85 21.38 5.52
CA PRO A 152 11.29 22.55 4.88
C PRO A 152 12.27 23.72 5.01
N LYS A 153 12.57 24.40 3.90
CA LYS A 153 13.26 25.70 3.96
C LYS A 153 12.28 26.70 4.61
N PRO A 154 12.78 27.53 5.55
CA PRO A 154 11.97 28.58 6.19
C PRO A 154 11.47 29.61 5.18
#